data_AF-A0A4Y5QXL4-F1
#
_entry.id   AF-A0A4Y5QXL4-F1
#
_cell.length_a   1.000
_cell.length_b   1.000
_cell.length_c   1.000
_cell.angle_alpha   90.00
_cell.angle_beta   90.00
_cell.angle_gamma   90.00
#
_symmetry.space_group_name_H-M   'P 1'
#
loop_
_entity.id
_entity.type
_entity.pdbx_description
1 polymer ?
#
loop_
_entity_poly.entity_id
_entity_poly.type
_entity_poly.pdbx_seq_one_letter_code
_entity_poly.pdbx_strand_id
1 'polypeptide(L)' 'CLPPSNHPHGNYLMFASATSGDRINNNKFSICSLDSIARLLDDVLNHENNCLIKSDGPFCGNHITEGGEECDCG' A
#
# COMPACT_ATOMS: atom_id res chain seq x y z
N CYS A 1 -16.41 -1.22 7.50
CA CYS A 1 -15.31 -1.55 6.55
C CYS A 1 -15.65 -1.07 5.15
N LEU A 2 -16.78 -1.51 4.60
CA LEU A 2 -17.25 -1.10 3.28
C LEU A 2 -18.07 0.19 3.38
N PRO A 3 -17.93 1.12 2.42
CA PRO A 3 -18.85 2.22 2.30
C PRO A 3 -20.21 1.72 1.76
N PRO A 4 -21.29 2.52 1.87
CA PRO A 4 -22.57 2.22 1.25
C PRO A 4 -22.46 2.03 -0.27
N SER A 5 -23.39 1.26 -0.84
CA SER A 5 -23.52 1.14 -2.29
C SER A 5 -23.70 2.52 -2.94
N ASN A 6 -22.94 2.81 -3.99
CA ASN A 6 -22.89 4.11 -4.69
C ASN A 6 -22.36 5.30 -3.84
N HIS A 7 -21.52 5.04 -2.85
CA HIS A 7 -20.82 6.12 -2.13
C HIS A 7 -20.06 7.03 -3.13
N PRO A 8 -20.15 8.37 -3.01
CA PRO A 8 -19.60 9.31 -4.00
C PRO A 8 -18.09 9.18 -4.20
N HIS A 9 -17.38 8.74 -3.16
CA HIS A 9 -15.94 8.46 -3.19
C HIS A 9 -15.59 7.03 -3.62
N GLY A 10 -16.57 6.22 -4.03
CA GLY A 10 -16.38 4.83 -4.44
C GLY A 10 -15.96 3.90 -3.30
N ASN A 11 -15.64 2.67 -3.67
CA ASN A 11 -15.14 1.65 -2.75
C ASN A 11 -13.65 1.84 -2.43
N TYR A 12 -13.19 1.23 -1.33
CA TYR A 12 -11.77 1.21 -0.98
C TYR A 12 -10.97 0.22 -1.83
N LEU A 13 -9.64 0.35 -1.83
CA LEU A 13 -8.71 -0.47 -2.63
C LEU A 13 -8.95 -1.99 -2.49
N MET A 14 -9.20 -2.47 -1.27
CA MET A 14 -9.42 -3.90 -0.97
C MET A 14 -10.88 -4.37 -1.17
N PHE A 15 -11.66 -3.67 -1.98
CA PHE A 15 -13.01 -4.11 -2.32
C PHE A 15 -12.96 -5.38 -3.15
N ALA A 16 -13.87 -6.32 -2.89
CA ALA A 16 -13.85 -7.65 -3.48
C ALA A 16 -14.14 -7.69 -5.00
N SER A 17 -14.52 -6.57 -5.60
CA SER A 17 -14.81 -6.45 -7.02
C SER A 17 -14.01 -5.33 -7.66
N ALA A 18 -13.82 -5.41 -8.97
CA ALA A 18 -13.11 -4.40 -9.73
C ALA A 18 -13.67 -3.00 -9.46
N THR A 19 -12.77 -2.06 -9.16
CA THR A 19 -13.10 -0.64 -9.02
C THR A 19 -12.58 0.09 -10.25
N SER A 20 -13.27 1.17 -10.64
CA SER A 20 -12.91 1.97 -11.82
C SER A 20 -11.62 2.76 -11.64
N GLY A 21 -11.15 2.95 -10.40
CA GLY A 21 -9.89 3.64 -10.10
C GLY A 21 -9.97 5.17 -10.12
N ASP A 22 -11.10 5.75 -10.55
CA ASP A 22 -11.33 7.19 -10.69
C ASP A 22 -11.78 7.87 -9.38
N ARG A 23 -12.16 7.09 -8.36
CA ARG A 23 -12.74 7.62 -7.13
C ARG A 23 -11.73 7.74 -5.99
N ILE A 24 -11.96 8.70 -5.11
CA ILE A 24 -11.06 9.07 -3.99
C ILE A 24 -10.76 7.91 -3.03
N ASN A 25 -11.64 6.91 -2.87
CA ASN A 25 -11.35 5.76 -2.02
C ASN A 25 -10.57 4.66 -2.75
N ASN A 26 -10.52 4.67 -4.09
CA ASN A 26 -9.86 3.61 -4.86
C ASN A 26 -8.33 3.62 -4.67
N ASN A 27 -7.75 4.73 -4.22
CA ASN A 27 -6.33 4.83 -3.83
C ASN A 27 -6.12 4.82 -2.30
N LYS A 28 -7.12 4.40 -1.52
CA LYS A 28 -7.05 4.34 -0.05
C LYS A 28 -7.45 2.97 0.48
N PHE A 29 -6.79 2.58 1.56
CA PHE A 29 -7.25 1.46 2.38
C PHE A 29 -8.45 1.88 3.25
N SER A 30 -9.38 0.96 3.47
CA SER A 30 -10.43 1.14 4.47
C SER A 30 -9.84 1.03 5.89
N ILE A 31 -10.54 1.54 6.90
CA ILE A 31 -10.10 1.39 8.30
C ILE A 31 -9.87 -0.08 8.68
N CYS A 32 -10.72 -1.00 8.23
CA CYS A 32 -10.57 -2.42 8.55
C CYS A 32 -9.37 -3.07 7.82
N SER A 33 -9.08 -2.59 6.61
CA SER A 33 -7.87 -3.00 5.89
C SER A 33 -6.63 -2.53 6.63
N LEU A 34 -6.61 -1.26 7.08
CA LEU A 34 -5.52 -0.71 7.90
C LEU A 34 -5.35 -1.49 9.20
N ASP A 35 -6.42 -1.77 9.94
CA ASP A 35 -6.36 -2.55 11.19
C ASP A 35 -5.79 -3.96 10.97
N SER A 36 -6.14 -4.59 9.85
CA SER A 36 -5.68 -5.94 9.53
C SER A 36 -4.22 -5.96 9.10
N ILE A 37 -3.81 -4.98 8.28
CA ILE A 37 -2.40 -4.78 7.89
C ILE A 37 -1.56 -4.46 9.14
N ALA A 38 -2.05 -3.58 10.02
CA ALA A 38 -1.34 -3.22 11.25
C ALA A 38 -1.11 -4.43 12.16
N ARG A 39 -2.13 -5.28 12.38
CA ARG A 39 -1.97 -6.53 13.14
C ARG A 39 -0.95 -7.48 12.51
N LEU A 40 -0.97 -7.61 11.19
CA LEU A 40 0.01 -8.45 10.48
C LEU A 40 1.42 -7.88 10.63
N LEU A 41 1.59 -6.56 10.49
CA LEU A 41 2.89 -5.92 10.64
C LEU A 41 3.43 -6.05 12.07
N ASP A 42 2.57 -5.90 13.08
CA ASP A 42 2.95 -6.11 14.48
C ASP A 42 3.44 -7.56 14.71
N ASP A 43 2.72 -8.55 14.20
CA ASP A 43 3.13 -9.96 14.28
C ASP A 43 4.45 -10.23 13.54
N VAL A 44 4.56 -9.78 12.29
CA VAL A 44 5.75 -9.99 11.45
C VAL A 44 6.97 -9.31 12.04
N LEU A 45 6.87 -8.06 12.52
CA LEU A 45 8.01 -7.32 13.04
C LEU A 45 8.54 -7.89 14.36
N ASN A 46 7.71 -8.61 15.11
CA ASN A 46 8.10 -9.28 16.35
C ASN A 46 8.58 -10.73 16.15
N HIS A 47 8.54 -11.25 14.91
CA HIS A 47 8.93 -12.63 14.60
C HIS A 47 10.40 -12.74 14.18
N GLU A 48 11.11 -13.80 14.59
CA GLU A 48 12.55 -13.98 14.28
C GLU A 48 12.82 -14.19 12.78
N ASN A 49 11.85 -14.73 12.05
CA ASN A 49 11.91 -14.95 10.60
C ASN A 49 11.40 -13.77 9.75
N ASN A 50 11.40 -12.54 10.29
CA ASN A 50 10.99 -11.37 9.52
C ASN A 50 11.98 -11.08 8.38
N CYS A 51 11.46 -10.68 7.21
CA CYS A 51 12.26 -10.31 6.04
C CYS A 51 12.15 -8.82 5.68
N LEU A 52 11.45 -8.04 6.51
CA LEU A 52 11.35 -6.60 6.33
C LEU A 52 12.64 -5.95 6.82
N ILE A 53 13.34 -5.30 5.89
CA ILE A 53 14.55 -4.54 6.19
C ILE A 53 14.21 -3.06 6.34
N LYS A 54 15.00 -2.36 7.15
CA LYS A 54 14.96 -0.90 7.16
C LYS A 54 15.31 -0.40 5.77
N SER A 55 14.59 0.60 5.27
CA SER A 55 14.94 1.26 4.02
C SER A 55 16.38 1.78 4.11
N ASP A 56 17.24 1.31 3.19
CA ASP A 56 18.66 1.65 3.12
C ASP A 56 18.92 2.90 2.26
N GLY A 57 17.85 3.68 2.00
CA GLY A 57 17.87 4.82 1.09
C GLY A 57 17.50 4.45 -0.35
N PRO A 58 17.86 5.34 -1.31
CA PRO A 58 17.68 5.14 -2.75
C PRO A 58 18.24 3.81 -3.25
N PHE A 59 17.52 3.13 -4.14
CA PHE A 59 17.94 1.89 -4.76
C PHE A 59 17.96 2.00 -6.29
N CYS A 60 19.14 2.22 -6.84
CA CYS A 60 19.37 2.28 -8.28
C CYS A 60 19.12 0.93 -8.96
N GLY A 61 18.24 0.91 -9.97
CA GLY A 61 17.84 -0.26 -10.75
C GLY A 61 16.40 -0.72 -10.49
N ASN A 62 15.62 -0.01 -9.65
CA ASN A 62 14.20 -0.32 -9.41
C ASN A 62 13.25 0.44 -10.35
N HIS A 63 13.79 1.16 -11.34
CA HIS A 63 13.06 2.01 -12.28
C HIS A 63 12.32 3.19 -11.62
N ILE A 64 12.75 3.61 -10.42
CA ILE A 64 12.25 4.78 -9.72
C ILE A 64 13.43 5.72 -9.52
N THR A 65 13.39 6.90 -10.15
CA THR A 65 14.45 7.89 -9.92
C THR A 65 14.32 8.46 -8.51
N GLU A 66 15.26 8.09 -7.65
CA GLU A 66 15.30 8.48 -6.23
C GLU A 66 16.32 9.61 -5.97
N GLY A 67 16.38 10.08 -4.72
CA GLY A 67 17.22 11.22 -4.36
C GLY A 67 18.71 10.93 -4.56
N GLY A 68 19.37 11.68 -5.45
CA GLY A 68 20.79 11.48 -5.78
C GLY A 68 21.02 10.70 -7.07
N GLU A 69 19.96 10.28 -7.75
CA GLU A 69 20.03 9.61 -9.05
C GLU A 69 19.67 10.59 -10.18
N GLU A 70 20.43 10.56 -11.27
CA GLU A 70 20.11 11.31 -12.49
C GLU A 70 19.06 10.59 -13.34
N CYS A 71 19.04 9.26 -13.25
CA CYS A 71 18.10 8.36 -13.91
C CYS A 71 18.07 7.02 -13.18
N ASP A 72 16.98 6.26 -13.38
CA ASP A 72 16.92 4.84 -13.04
C ASP A 72 16.22 4.11 -14.19
N CYS A 73 16.99 3.42 -15.03
CA CYS A 73 16.48 2.70 -16.20
C CYS A 73 16.14 1.23 -15.93
N GLY A 74 16.47 0.72 -14.74
CA GLY A 74 16.57 -0.72 -14.49
C GLY A 74 17.89 -1.33 -14.89
#